data_AF-A0A943TEQ5-F1
#
_entry.id   AF-A0A943TEQ5-F1
#
_cell.length_a   1.000
_cell.length_b   1.000
_cell.length_c   1.000
_cell.angle_alpha   90.00
_cell.angle_beta   90.00
_cell.angle_gamma   90.00
#
_symmetry.space_group_name_H-M   'P 1'
#
loop_
_entity.id
_entity.type
_entity.pdbx_description
1 polymer ?
#
loop_
_entity_poly.entity_id
_entity_poly.type
_entity_poly.pdbx_seq_one_letter_code
_entity_poly.pdbx_strand_id
1 'polypeptide(L)'
;MPYWKEQRMNQKQQQIDQKQQERNKQYSEYVKKVTPTHNLLTNMGKAFVMGGVICLLGQIILNIAMGVFGAKQDDAALWCSLILVLLSVILTSFNVYGLLANWGGAGALVPITGFANGVCSSAVEFQKEGQVFGIGCQIFKIAGPVILYGIFSSWVLGLIYWILGMLRIV
;
A
#
# COMPACT_ATOMS: atom_id res chain seq x y z
N MET A 1 -28.73 37.37 23.19
CA MET A 1 -27.52 37.87 22.51
C MET A 1 -27.98 38.88 21.45
N PRO A 2 -27.38 40.08 21.31
CA PRO A 2 -27.90 41.10 20.38
C PRO A 2 -27.64 40.71 18.91
N TYR A 3 -28.66 40.89 18.05
CA TYR A 3 -28.68 40.51 16.64
C TYR A 3 -27.44 40.97 15.83
N TRP A 4 -26.93 42.16 16.11
CA TRP A 4 -25.71 42.72 15.50
C TRP A 4 -24.41 41.99 15.84
N LYS A 5 -24.36 41.20 16.92
CA LYS A 5 -23.22 40.31 17.22
C LYS A 5 -23.26 39.06 16.35
N GLU A 6 -24.43 38.50 16.12
CA GLU A 6 -24.60 37.28 15.31
C GLU A 6 -24.29 37.53 13.83
N GLN A 7 -24.74 38.67 13.30
CA GLN A 7 -24.38 39.10 11.95
C GLN A 7 -22.86 39.30 11.77
N ARG A 8 -22.18 39.88 12.77
CA ARG A 8 -20.71 40.04 12.74
C ARG A 8 -19.98 38.70 12.86
N MET A 9 -20.50 37.74 13.62
CA MET A 9 -19.93 36.40 13.72
C MET A 9 -20.08 35.65 12.39
N ASN A 10 -21.25 35.71 11.75
CA ASN A 10 -21.50 35.09 10.46
C ASN A 10 -20.67 35.72 9.33
N GLN A 11 -20.51 37.05 9.32
CA GLN A 11 -19.62 37.73 8.37
C GLN A 11 -18.15 37.36 8.58
N LYS A 12 -17.70 37.23 9.83
CA LYS A 12 -16.34 36.77 10.15
C LYS A 12 -16.12 35.32 9.73
N GLN A 13 -17.08 34.43 9.98
CA GLN A 13 -17.00 33.02 9.60
C GLN A 13 -16.93 32.87 8.07
N GLN A 14 -17.79 33.59 7.34
CA GLN A 14 -17.76 33.62 5.87
C GLN A 14 -16.41 34.13 5.32
N GLN A 15 -15.81 35.15 5.95
CA GLN A 15 -14.48 35.63 5.56
C GLN A 15 -13.37 34.60 5.85
N ILE A 16 -13.48 33.84 6.94
CA ILE A 16 -12.52 32.77 7.28
C ILE A 16 -12.63 31.63 6.26
N ASP A 17 -13.85 31.20 5.94
CA ASP A 17 -14.10 30.10 5.00
C ASP A 17 -13.66 30.47 3.56
N GLN A 18 -13.90 31.72 3.13
CA GLN A 18 -13.41 32.23 1.85
C GLN A 18 -11.88 32.26 1.78
N LYS A 19 -11.20 32.74 2.83
CA LYS A 19 -9.73 32.70 2.92
C LYS A 19 -9.17 31.28 2.93
N GLN A 20 -9.85 30.35 3.61
CA GLN A 20 -9.48 28.93 3.63
C GLN A 20 -9.61 28.30 2.23
N GLN A 21 -10.69 28.62 1.49
CA GLN A 21 -10.87 28.17 0.12
C GLN A 21 -9.83 28.76 -0.84
N GLU A 22 -9.50 30.05 -0.73
CA GLU A 22 -8.43 30.67 -1.54
C GLU A 22 -7.07 30.05 -1.26
N ARG A 23 -6.72 29.82 0.02
CA ARG A 23 -5.51 29.09 0.43
C ARG A 23 -5.47 27.69 -0.18
N ASN A 24 -6.56 26.93 -0.09
CA ASN A 24 -6.62 25.57 -0.63
C ASN A 24 -6.53 25.57 -2.17
N LYS A 25 -7.09 26.58 -2.84
CA LYS A 25 -6.96 26.77 -4.29
C LYS A 25 -5.53 27.13 -4.70
N GLN A 26 -4.89 28.08 -4.02
CA GLN A 26 -3.49 28.44 -4.26
C GLN A 26 -2.55 27.28 -3.97
N TYR A 27 -2.82 26.49 -2.92
CA TYR A 27 -2.07 25.28 -2.61
C TYR A 27 -2.29 24.20 -3.67
N SER A 28 -3.52 24.00 -4.14
CA SER A 28 -3.84 23.11 -5.26
C SER A 28 -3.13 23.52 -6.56
N GLU A 29 -3.12 24.81 -6.90
CA GLU A 29 -2.40 25.31 -8.08
C GLU A 29 -0.88 25.23 -7.93
N TYR A 30 -0.35 25.50 -6.73
CA TYR A 30 1.06 25.32 -6.42
C TYR A 30 1.45 23.84 -6.53
N VAL A 31 0.67 22.94 -5.93
CA VAL A 31 0.85 21.49 -6.06
C VAL A 31 0.76 21.10 -7.53
N LYS A 32 -0.17 21.64 -8.32
CA LYS A 32 -0.28 21.34 -9.76
C LYS A 32 0.88 21.90 -10.60
N LYS A 33 1.52 22.99 -10.16
CA LYS A 33 2.71 23.59 -10.81
C LYS A 33 4.02 22.90 -10.40
N VAL A 34 4.11 22.43 -9.16
CA VAL A 34 5.32 21.82 -8.58
C VAL A 34 5.32 20.30 -8.73
N THR A 35 4.15 19.68 -8.80
CA THR A 35 4.01 18.28 -9.19
C THR A 35 4.12 18.21 -10.70
N PRO A 36 5.20 17.67 -11.27
CA PRO A 36 5.29 17.49 -12.71
C PRO A 36 4.10 16.64 -13.14
N THR A 37 3.31 17.13 -14.10
CA THR A 37 2.35 16.29 -14.83
C THR A 37 3.16 15.32 -15.68
N HIS A 38 3.73 14.31 -15.04
CA HIS A 38 4.31 13.18 -15.74
C HIS A 38 3.21 12.62 -16.63
N ASN A 39 3.55 12.34 -17.89
CA ASN A 39 2.64 11.74 -18.84
C ASN A 39 1.99 10.51 -18.20
N LEU A 40 0.70 10.60 -17.88
CA LEU A 40 -0.04 9.53 -17.19
C LEU A 40 0.13 8.21 -17.94
N LEU A 41 0.09 8.27 -19.27
CA LEU A 41 0.31 7.12 -20.15
C LEU A 41 1.70 6.49 -19.98
N THR A 42 2.75 7.31 -19.83
CA THR A 42 4.12 6.82 -19.66
C THR A 42 4.34 6.22 -18.28
N ASN A 43 3.75 6.80 -17.23
CA ASN A 43 3.83 6.26 -15.87
C ASN A 43 2.98 4.98 -15.72
N MET A 44 1.78 4.95 -16.31
CA MET A 44 0.96 3.75 -16.38
C MET A 44 1.66 2.66 -17.19
N GLY A 45 2.31 2.99 -18.31
CA GLY A 45 3.10 2.04 -19.10
C GLY A 45 4.25 1.44 -18.30
N LYS A 46 5.03 2.26 -17.60
CA LYS A 46 6.11 1.78 -16.70
C LYS A 46 5.57 0.91 -15.55
N ALA A 47 4.46 1.32 -14.94
CA ALA A 47 3.81 0.54 -13.88
C ALA A 47 3.28 -0.81 -14.39
N PHE A 48 2.69 -0.83 -15.58
CA PHE A 48 2.21 -2.06 -16.20
C PHE A 48 3.37 -3.01 -16.53
N VAL A 49 4.45 -2.50 -17.14
CA VAL A 49 5.64 -3.31 -17.44
C VAL A 49 6.24 -3.86 -16.16
N MET A 50 6.41 -3.04 -15.12
CA MET A 50 7.04 -3.50 -13.89
C MET A 50 6.17 -4.52 -13.12
N GLY A 51 4.85 -4.29 -13.06
CA GLY A 51 3.91 -5.26 -12.51
C GLY A 51 3.87 -6.57 -13.32
N GLY A 52 3.90 -6.47 -14.65
CA GLY A 52 3.95 -7.61 -15.56
C GLY A 52 5.22 -8.45 -15.40
N VAL A 53 6.39 -7.81 -15.22
CA VAL A 53 7.65 -8.50 -14.93
C VAL A 53 7.58 -9.26 -13.61
N ILE A 54 7.02 -8.65 -12.55
CA ILE A 54 6.84 -9.32 -11.25
C ILE A 54 5.90 -10.52 -11.37
N CYS A 55 4.78 -10.38 -12.12
CA CYS A 55 3.88 -11.49 -12.40
C CYS A 55 4.55 -12.61 -13.20
N LEU A 56 5.35 -12.28 -14.22
CA LEU A 56 6.09 -13.27 -15.00
C LEU A 56 7.09 -14.04 -14.12
N LEU A 57 7.81 -13.33 -13.24
CA LEU A 57 8.69 -13.97 -12.25
C LEU A 57 7.91 -14.92 -11.34
N GLY A 58 6.73 -14.51 -10.86
CA GLY A 58 5.86 -15.38 -10.08
C GLY A 58 5.41 -16.62 -10.83
N GLN A 59 5.04 -16.49 -12.11
CA GLN A 59 4.67 -17.62 -12.97
C GLN A 59 5.84 -18.57 -13.22
N ILE A 60 7.07 -18.05 -13.40
CA ILE A 60 8.27 -18.90 -13.53
C ILE A 60 8.48 -19.72 -12.26
N ILE A 61 8.40 -19.09 -11.09
CA ILE A 61 8.57 -19.78 -9.79
C ILE A 61 7.49 -20.85 -9.61
N LEU A 62 6.23 -20.52 -9.93
CA LEU A 62 5.11 -21.47 -9.87
C LEU A 62 5.30 -22.66 -10.81
N ASN A 63 5.71 -22.41 -12.05
CA ASN A 63 5.95 -23.48 -13.03
C ASN A 63 7.10 -24.39 -12.61
N ILE A 64 8.16 -23.86 -11.99
CA ILE A 64 9.24 -24.68 -11.45
C ILE A 64 8.75 -25.50 -10.24
N ALA A 65 8.00 -24.88 -9.32
CA ALA A 65 7.49 -25.56 -8.13
C ALA A 65 6.50 -26.70 -8.47
N MET A 66 5.56 -26.46 -9.40
CA MET A 66 4.60 -27.48 -9.81
C MET A 66 5.21 -28.49 -10.79
N GLY A 67 6.03 -28.03 -11.75
CA GLY A 67 6.55 -28.87 -12.82
C GLY A 67 7.77 -29.71 -12.43
N VAL A 68 8.72 -29.16 -11.66
CA VAL A 68 9.97 -29.86 -11.28
C VAL A 68 9.83 -30.56 -9.93
N PHE A 69 9.18 -29.91 -8.97
CA PHE A 69 9.03 -30.44 -7.61
C PHE A 69 7.70 -31.16 -7.36
N GLY A 70 6.77 -31.12 -8.31
CA GLY A 70 5.47 -31.79 -8.18
C GLY A 70 4.60 -31.23 -7.05
N ALA A 71 4.85 -29.99 -6.61
CA ALA A 71 4.12 -29.37 -5.52
C ALA A 71 2.64 -29.18 -5.88
N LYS A 72 1.75 -29.36 -4.90
CA LYS A 72 0.34 -28.99 -5.06
C LYS A 72 0.22 -27.48 -5.31
N GLN A 73 -0.83 -27.08 -6.01
CA GLN A 73 -1.04 -25.68 -6.40
C GLN A 73 -1.03 -24.72 -5.21
N ASP A 74 -1.64 -25.12 -4.09
CA ASP A 74 -1.68 -24.32 -2.86
C ASP A 74 -0.27 -24.14 -2.26
N ASP A 75 0.50 -25.24 -2.17
CA ASP A 75 1.87 -25.21 -1.65
C ASP A 75 2.80 -24.41 -2.57
N ALA A 76 2.65 -24.56 -3.89
CA ALA A 76 3.42 -23.81 -4.88
C ALA A 76 3.14 -22.29 -4.79
N ALA A 77 1.89 -21.89 -4.54
CA ALA A 77 1.51 -20.49 -4.34
C ALA A 77 2.13 -19.90 -3.07
N LEU A 78 2.17 -20.67 -1.98
CA LEU A 78 2.86 -20.29 -0.75
C LEU A 78 4.36 -20.11 -0.99
N TRP A 79 5.00 -21.05 -1.68
CA TRP A 79 6.43 -20.99 -1.99
C TRP A 79 6.77 -19.80 -2.88
N CYS A 80 5.96 -19.56 -3.91
CA CYS A 80 6.11 -18.41 -4.80
C CYS A 80 6.07 -17.09 -4.01
N SER A 81 5.07 -16.93 -3.15
CA SER A 81 4.90 -15.73 -2.32
C SER A 81 6.10 -15.52 -1.39
N LEU A 82 6.57 -16.58 -0.73
CA LEU A 82 7.74 -16.53 0.17
C LEU A 82 9.03 -16.14 -0.58
N ILE A 83 9.28 -16.75 -1.74
CA ILE A 83 10.47 -16.47 -2.55
C ILE A 83 10.45 -15.03 -3.06
N LEU A 84 9.30 -14.54 -3.53
CA LEU A 84 9.16 -13.15 -3.98
C LEU A 84 9.38 -12.14 -2.85
N VAL A 85 8.85 -12.41 -1.66
CA VAL A 85 9.09 -11.58 -0.47
C VAL A 85 10.57 -11.59 -0.10
N LEU A 86 11.20 -12.77 -0.05
CA LEU A 86 12.62 -12.90 0.28
C LEU A 86 13.50 -12.13 -0.73
N LEU A 87 13.25 -12.33 -2.02
CA LEU A 87 13.96 -11.63 -3.09
C LEU A 87 13.81 -10.12 -2.94
N SER A 88 12.60 -9.64 -2.65
CA SER A 88 12.33 -8.22 -2.43
C SER A 88 13.12 -7.65 -1.25
N VAL A 89 13.16 -8.35 -0.11
CA VAL A 89 13.92 -7.92 1.09
C VAL A 89 15.42 -7.86 0.80
N ILE A 90 15.95 -8.83 0.06
CA ILE A 90 17.36 -8.85 -0.37
C ILE A 90 17.64 -7.63 -1.27
N LEU A 91 16.84 -7.42 -2.31
CA LEU A 91 16.99 -6.28 -3.21
C LEU A 91 16.84 -4.93 -2.50
N THR A 92 15.99 -4.86 -1.47
CA THR A 92 15.80 -3.66 -0.62
C THR A 92 17.07 -3.39 0.18
N SER A 93 17.66 -4.45 0.77
CA SER A 93 18.88 -4.35 1.57
C SER A 93 20.10 -3.92 0.73
N PHE A 94 20.16 -4.33 -0.54
CA PHE A 94 21.16 -3.86 -1.50
C PHE A 94 20.86 -2.46 -2.10
N ASN A 95 19.79 -1.78 -1.66
CA ASN A 95 19.35 -0.48 -2.17
C ASN A 95 19.02 -0.46 -3.68
N VAL A 96 18.72 -1.63 -4.27
CA VAL A 96 18.33 -1.76 -5.69
C VAL A 96 16.82 -1.63 -5.85
N TYR A 97 16.05 -2.15 -4.88
CA TYR A 97 14.59 -2.11 -4.94
C TYR A 97 14.04 -0.69 -4.95
N GLY A 98 14.66 0.24 -4.21
CA GLY A 98 14.25 1.65 -4.21
C GLY A 98 14.34 2.30 -5.59
N LEU A 99 15.38 2.00 -6.38
CA LEU A 99 15.52 2.49 -7.76
C LEU A 99 14.44 1.89 -8.68
N LEU A 100 14.21 0.59 -8.57
CA LEU A 100 13.17 -0.12 -9.33
C LEU A 100 11.78 0.42 -8.98
N ALA A 101 11.51 0.68 -7.71
CA ALA A 101 10.25 1.24 -7.24
C ALA A 101 10.04 2.68 -7.72
N ASN A 102 11.09 3.50 -7.76
CA ASN A 102 11.01 4.86 -8.28
C ASN A 102 10.73 4.87 -9.80
N TRP A 103 11.28 3.92 -10.55
CA TRP A 103 11.03 3.81 -11.99
C TRP A 103 9.67 3.16 -12.32
N GLY A 104 9.34 2.06 -11.64
CA GLY A 104 8.12 1.27 -11.84
C GLY A 104 6.88 1.82 -11.13
N GLY A 105 7.05 2.77 -10.20
CA GLY A 105 5.97 3.41 -9.46
C GLY A 105 5.00 2.40 -8.82
N ALA A 106 3.71 2.59 -9.07
CA ALA A 106 2.65 1.73 -8.52
C ALA A 106 2.85 0.24 -8.88
N GLY A 107 3.43 -0.08 -10.04
CA GLY A 107 3.65 -1.45 -10.48
C GLY A 107 4.61 -2.25 -9.60
N ALA A 108 5.54 -1.58 -8.92
CA ALA A 108 6.48 -2.19 -7.99
C ALA A 108 6.06 -2.02 -6.52
N LEU A 109 5.19 -1.06 -6.22
CA LEU A 109 4.72 -0.76 -4.86
C LEU A 109 3.46 -1.55 -4.46
N VAL A 110 2.57 -1.84 -5.41
CA VAL A 110 1.29 -2.53 -5.16
C VAL A 110 1.44 -4.04 -4.89
N PRO A 111 2.31 -4.80 -5.58
CA PRO A 111 2.48 -6.23 -5.32
C PRO A 111 3.03 -6.53 -3.91
N ILE A 112 2.98 -7.80 -3.50
CA ILE A 112 3.49 -8.24 -2.19
C ILE A 112 4.97 -7.87 -1.94
N THR A 113 5.76 -7.75 -3.01
CA THR A 113 7.14 -7.27 -2.97
C THR A 113 7.23 -5.81 -2.51
N GLY A 114 6.31 -4.95 -2.94
CA GLY A 114 6.24 -3.56 -2.51
C GLY A 114 5.96 -3.42 -1.01
N PHE A 115 5.04 -4.25 -0.49
CA PHE A 115 4.80 -4.34 0.96
C PHE A 115 6.05 -4.80 1.72
N ALA A 116 6.74 -5.83 1.22
CA ALA A 116 7.98 -6.32 1.81
C ALA A 116 9.10 -5.26 1.81
N ASN A 117 9.27 -4.51 0.72
CA ASN A 117 10.19 -3.38 0.65
C ASN A 117 9.82 -2.28 1.67
N GLY A 118 8.55 -1.93 1.79
CA GLY A 118 8.09 -0.95 2.78
C GLY A 118 8.44 -1.37 4.20
N VAL A 119 8.11 -2.60 4.59
CA VAL A 119 8.45 -3.16 5.90
C VAL A 119 9.97 -3.20 6.14
N CYS A 120 10.75 -3.67 5.16
CA CYS A 120 12.20 -3.76 5.26
C CYS A 120 12.87 -2.38 5.35
N SER A 121 12.43 -1.42 4.53
CA SER A 121 12.94 -0.04 4.55
C SER A 121 12.70 0.65 5.90
N SER A 122 11.52 0.46 6.51
CA SER A 122 11.26 0.94 7.86
C SER A 122 12.13 0.28 8.91
N ALA A 123 12.43 -1.02 8.77
CA ALA A 123 13.35 -1.70 9.67
C ALA A 123 14.78 -1.13 9.58
N VAL A 124 15.25 -0.83 8.36
CA VAL A 124 16.59 -0.28 8.12
C VAL A 124 16.71 1.17 8.60
N GLU A 125 15.70 2.00 8.35
CA GLU A 125 15.73 3.43 8.73
C GLU A 125 15.67 3.61 10.26
N PHE A 126 14.74 2.90 10.91
CA PHE A 126 14.49 3.06 12.35
C PHE A 126 15.30 2.09 13.23
N GLN A 127 16.35 1.47 12.67
CA GLN A 127 17.24 0.59 13.43
C GLN A 127 17.93 1.31 14.60
N LYS A 128 18.16 2.63 14.47
CA LYS A 128 18.82 3.45 15.49
C LYS A 128 17.95 3.72 16.72
N GLU A 129 16.63 3.57 16.60
CA GLU A 129 15.66 3.76 17.68
C GLU A 129 15.43 2.49 18.51
N GLY A 130 16.14 1.40 18.20
CA GLY A 130 16.09 0.12 18.91
C GLY A 130 15.02 -0.85 18.39
N GLN A 131 15.08 -2.09 18.87
CA GLN A 131 14.28 -3.21 18.36
C GLN A 131 12.77 -3.04 18.62
N VAL A 132 12.38 -2.56 19.81
CA VAL A 132 10.97 -2.49 20.23
C VAL A 132 10.34 -1.15 19.84
N PHE A 133 10.94 -0.03 20.26
CA PHE A 133 10.37 1.30 20.04
C PHE A 133 10.59 1.83 18.61
N GLY A 134 11.69 1.46 17.96
CA GLY A 134 11.99 1.81 16.57
C GLY A 134 11.42 0.81 15.57
N ILE A 135 12.16 -0.30 15.38
CA ILE A 135 11.89 -1.32 14.35
C ILE A 135 10.47 -1.90 14.51
N GLY A 136 10.15 -2.42 15.69
CA GLY A 136 8.87 -3.07 15.97
C GLY A 136 7.66 -2.15 15.78
N CYS A 137 7.71 -0.93 16.33
CA CYS A 137 6.63 0.03 16.19
C CYS A 137 6.35 0.42 14.72
N GLN A 138 7.41 0.61 13.92
CA GLN A 138 7.26 1.06 12.53
C GLN A 138 6.80 -0.06 11.60
N ILE A 139 7.34 -1.27 11.78
CA ILE A 139 6.84 -2.45 11.05
C ILE A 139 5.36 -2.68 11.37
N PHE A 140 4.96 -2.55 12.64
CA PHE A 140 3.57 -2.72 13.04
C PHE A 140 2.64 -1.63 12.50
N LYS A 141 3.11 -0.39 12.30
CA LYS A 141 2.29 0.64 11.64
C LYS A 141 1.95 0.29 10.19
N ILE A 142 2.85 -0.41 9.49
CA ILE A 142 2.63 -0.84 8.10
C ILE A 142 1.83 -2.15 8.05
N ALA A 143 2.21 -3.16 8.85
CA ALA A 143 1.59 -4.48 8.83
C ALA A 143 0.31 -4.59 9.67
N GLY A 144 0.16 -3.76 10.70
CA GLY A 144 -0.95 -3.79 11.64
C GLY A 144 -2.32 -3.63 10.97
N PRO A 145 -2.52 -2.64 10.07
CA PRO A 145 -3.77 -2.55 9.32
C PRO A 145 -4.07 -3.80 8.49
N VAL A 146 -3.06 -4.37 7.81
CA VAL A 146 -3.23 -5.56 6.97
C VAL A 146 -3.67 -6.76 7.80
N ILE A 147 -3.03 -6.98 8.96
CA ILE A 147 -3.36 -8.07 9.87
C ILE A 147 -4.76 -7.86 10.47
N LEU A 148 -5.06 -6.65 10.94
CA LEU A 148 -6.34 -6.33 11.57
C LEU A 148 -7.51 -6.53 10.60
N TYR A 149 -7.45 -5.90 9.42
CA TYR A 149 -8.51 -6.02 8.42
C TYR A 149 -8.59 -7.42 7.80
N GLY A 150 -7.46 -8.12 7.67
CA GLY A 150 -7.43 -9.51 7.19
C GLY A 150 -8.15 -10.47 8.13
N ILE A 151 -7.83 -10.45 9.43
CA ILE A 151 -8.46 -11.33 10.43
C ILE A 151 -9.93 -10.93 10.62
N PHE A 152 -10.22 -9.63 10.73
CA PHE A 152 -11.58 -9.15 10.95
C PHE A 152 -12.51 -9.52 9.78
N SER A 153 -12.08 -9.28 8.54
CA SER A 153 -12.89 -9.64 7.36
C SER A 153 -13.09 -11.16 7.25
N SER A 154 -12.06 -11.96 7.54
CA SER A 154 -12.16 -13.43 7.55
C SER A 154 -13.19 -13.93 8.56
N TRP A 155 -13.22 -13.34 9.76
CA TRP A 155 -14.23 -13.67 10.78
C TRP A 155 -15.65 -13.27 10.35
N VAL A 156 -15.82 -12.07 9.80
CA VAL A 156 -17.12 -11.59 9.29
C VAL A 156 -17.63 -12.52 8.18
N LEU A 157 -16.79 -12.84 7.19
CA LEU A 157 -17.16 -13.75 6.10
C LEU A 157 -17.46 -15.16 6.61
N GLY A 158 -16.69 -15.66 7.58
CA GLY A 158 -16.95 -16.95 8.22
C GLY A 158 -18.30 -16.99 8.94
N LEU A 159 -18.67 -15.91 9.64
CA LEU A 159 -19.95 -15.79 10.32
C LEU A 159 -21.12 -15.70 9.32
N ILE A 160 -20.96 -14.95 8.23
CA ILE A 160 -21.95 -14.90 7.14
C ILE A 160 -22.17 -16.28 6.54
N TYR A 161 -21.08 -17.00 6.21
CA TYR A 161 -21.15 -18.35 5.66
C TYR A 161 -21.86 -19.31 6.62
N TRP A 162 -21.55 -19.23 7.92
CA TRP A 162 -22.19 -20.06 8.94
C TRP A 162 -23.71 -19.82 9.03
N ILE A 163 -24.16 -18.56 8.98
CA ILE A 163 -25.59 -18.22 8.98
C ILE A 163 -26.29 -18.69 7.70
N LEU A 164 -25.67 -18.52 6.53
CA LEU A 164 -26.22 -18.98 5.26
C LEU A 164 -26.35 -20.50 5.19
N GLY A 165 -25.38 -21.23 5.77
CA GLY A 165 -25.45 -22.68 5.92
C GLY A 165 -26.57 -23.13 6.87
N MET A 166 -26.81 -22.41 7.98
CA MET A 166 -27.97 -22.67 8.85
C MET A 166 -29.30 -22.42 8.13
N LEU A 167 -29.35 -21.44 7.24
CA LEU A 167 -30.52 -21.11 6.41
C LEU A 167 -30.67 -22.02 5.19
N ARG A 168 -29.76 -22.99 4.97
CA ARG A 168 -29.75 -23.92 3.82
C ARG A 168 -29.73 -23.22 2.44
N ILE A 169 -29.22 -21.99 2.40
CA ILE A 169 -29.06 -21.21 1.17
C ILE A 169 -27.78 -21.63 0.43
N VAL A 170 -26.80 -22.15 1.20
CA VAL A 170 -25.51 -22.71 0.75
C VAL A 170 -25.30 -24.05 1.44
#